data_AF-A0A929GZP6-F1
#
_entry.id   AF-A0A929GZP6-F1
#
_cell.length_a   1.000
_cell.length_b   1.000
_cell.length_c   1.000
_cell.angle_alpha   90.00
_cell.angle_beta   90.00
_cell.angle_gamma   90.00
#
_symmetry.space_group_name_H-M   'P 1'
#
loop_
_entity.id
_entity.type
_entity.pdbx_description
1 polymer ?
#
loop_
_entity_poly.entity_id
_entity_poly.type
_entity_poly.pdbx_seq_one_letter_code
_entity_poly.pdbx_strand_id
1 'polypeptide(L)'
;MSAAIESFGRAEGAEAALQDEHERGSWAETLAGIAPFLIIGLATIIIEWPTDVISLPVWFSYLGGGLFLGGYLVLSVGLGVGWVKGFPRWSYPYAGYVLIFARYMMHVATPGLRIFGHTFQRNELWGWRSWIPFLVVAVIALAITRSLRPLFRLVTGVWKDWTRLSFGLYGMMPLAVPIALDEVDNSYQLPYMLLLTLILVEGALAYMRSTRTWQRALALLVGTASAVAVMAVGTVVYWKGPGDGWV
;
A
#
# COMPACT_ATOMS: atom_id res chain seq x y z
N MET A 1 8.92 -34.74 42.48
CA MET A 1 7.75 -33.83 42.44
C MET A 1 8.10 -32.42 41.94
N SER A 2 9.21 -31.81 42.36
CA SER A 2 9.58 -30.44 41.97
C SER A 2 9.75 -30.21 40.45
N ALA A 3 10.42 -31.13 39.74
CA ALA A 3 10.68 -30.97 38.30
C ALA A 3 9.43 -31.02 37.40
N ALA A 4 8.38 -31.73 37.82
CA ALA A 4 7.14 -31.85 37.05
C ALA A 4 6.25 -30.59 37.14
N ILE A 5 6.32 -29.87 38.27
CA ILE A 5 5.63 -28.60 38.48
C ILE A 5 6.31 -27.49 37.67
N GLU A 6 7.65 -27.52 37.60
CA GLU A 6 8.42 -26.59 36.78
C GLU A 6 8.19 -26.77 35.27
N SER A 7 8.02 -28.01 34.80
CA SER A 7 7.72 -28.27 33.38
C SER A 7 6.30 -27.82 32.99
N PHE A 8 5.33 -27.94 33.90
CA PHE A 8 3.95 -27.50 33.67
C PHE A 8 3.84 -25.97 33.58
N GLY A 9 4.48 -25.23 34.49
CA GLY A 9 4.50 -23.76 34.42
C GLY A 9 5.21 -23.22 33.19
N ARG A 10 6.22 -23.94 32.67
CA ARG A 10 6.91 -23.60 31.42
C ARG A 10 6.04 -23.85 30.19
N ALA A 11 5.18 -24.88 30.21
CA ALA A 11 4.24 -25.19 29.14
C ALA A 11 3.07 -24.18 29.09
N GLU A 12 2.47 -23.84 30.24
CA GLU A 12 1.43 -22.81 30.32
C GLU A 12 1.96 -21.43 29.92
N GLY A 13 3.18 -21.07 30.33
CA GLY A 13 3.82 -19.82 29.91
C GLY A 13 4.13 -19.78 28.41
N ALA A 14 4.45 -20.93 27.80
CA ALA A 14 4.66 -21.04 26.36
C ALA A 14 3.33 -20.98 25.57
N GLU A 15 2.26 -21.59 26.07
CA GLU A 15 0.92 -21.49 25.46
C GLU A 15 0.35 -20.07 25.57
N ALA A 16 0.51 -19.41 26.72
CA ALA A 16 0.09 -18.01 26.90
C ALA A 16 0.86 -17.06 25.96
N ALA A 17 2.18 -17.26 25.81
CA ALA A 17 3.00 -16.48 24.87
C ALA A 17 2.64 -16.76 23.39
N LEU A 18 2.18 -17.97 23.07
CA LEU A 18 1.67 -18.31 21.74
C LEU A 18 0.27 -17.75 21.48
N GLN A 19 -0.57 -17.65 22.50
CA GLN A 19 -1.91 -17.05 22.40
C GLN A 19 -1.84 -15.53 22.21
N ASP A 20 -0.91 -14.84 22.87
CA ASP A 20 -0.74 -13.39 22.77
C ASP A 20 -0.30 -12.94 21.36
N GLU A 21 0.43 -13.80 20.61
CA GLU A 21 0.74 -13.53 19.19
C GLU A 21 -0.48 -13.66 18.24
N HIS A 22 -1.57 -14.29 18.70
CA HIS A 22 -2.77 -14.58 17.91
C HIS A 22 -3.92 -13.60 18.12
N GLU A 23 -3.79 -12.61 19.00
CA GLU A 23 -4.85 -11.62 19.21
C GLU A 23 -5.14 -10.83 17.92
N ARG A 24 -6.44 -10.63 17.68
CA ARG A 24 -6.95 -9.80 16.59
C ARG A 24 -6.47 -8.38 16.81
N GLY A 25 -5.80 -7.80 15.82
CA GLY A 25 -5.38 -6.40 15.88
C GLY A 25 -6.56 -5.48 16.17
N SER A 26 -6.31 -4.40 16.89
CA SER A 26 -7.34 -3.40 17.19
C SER A 26 -7.93 -2.82 15.89
N TRP A 27 -9.12 -2.23 15.96
CA TRP A 27 -9.70 -1.54 14.81
C TRP A 27 -8.82 -0.40 14.30
N ALA A 28 -8.12 0.31 15.19
CA ALA A 28 -7.17 1.35 14.80
C ALA A 28 -6.01 0.80 13.95
N GLU A 29 -5.45 -0.36 14.32
CA GLU A 29 -4.42 -1.02 13.52
C GLU A 29 -4.96 -1.52 12.19
N THR A 30 -6.20 -2.02 12.19
CA THR A 30 -6.88 -2.46 10.98
C THR A 30 -7.08 -1.29 10.01
N LEU A 31 -7.58 -0.16 10.50
CA LEU A 31 -7.76 1.06 9.73
C LEU A 31 -6.43 1.59 9.19
N ALA A 32 -5.36 1.54 9.99
CA ALA A 32 -4.01 1.86 9.51
C ALA A 32 -3.58 0.87 8.39
N GLY A 33 -3.80 -0.43 8.56
CA GLY A 33 -3.40 -1.44 7.58
C GLY A 33 -4.09 -1.29 6.22
N ILE A 34 -5.33 -0.79 6.18
CA ILE A 34 -6.07 -0.56 4.94
C ILE A 34 -5.83 0.84 4.33
N ALA A 35 -5.24 1.78 5.08
CA ALA A 35 -5.08 3.16 4.65
C ALA A 35 -4.29 3.34 3.34
N PRO A 36 -3.20 2.58 3.05
CA PRO A 36 -2.49 2.69 1.76
C PRO A 36 -3.42 2.47 0.56
N PHE A 37 -4.34 1.51 0.67
CA PHE A 37 -5.26 1.15 -0.40
C PHE A 37 -6.35 2.21 -0.60
N LEU A 38 -6.90 2.74 0.50
CA LEU A 38 -7.91 3.80 0.43
C LEU A 38 -7.33 5.11 -0.08
N ILE A 39 -6.22 5.58 0.49
CA ILE A 39 -5.63 6.88 0.14
C ILE A 39 -5.21 6.89 -1.32
N ILE A 40 -4.50 5.84 -1.76
CA ILE A 40 -3.98 5.79 -3.13
C ILE A 40 -5.08 5.45 -4.13
N GLY A 41 -5.96 4.49 -3.82
CA GLY A 41 -7.08 4.16 -4.70
C GLY A 41 -8.00 5.36 -4.95
N LEU A 42 -8.32 6.14 -3.91
CA LEU A 42 -9.08 7.38 -4.06
C LEU A 42 -8.30 8.43 -4.87
N ALA A 43 -7.00 8.59 -4.62
CA ALA A 43 -6.18 9.53 -5.38
C ALA A 43 -6.16 9.17 -6.88
N THR A 44 -6.00 7.90 -7.23
CA THR A 44 -6.00 7.44 -8.63
C THR A 44 -7.37 7.61 -9.28
N ILE A 45 -8.47 7.31 -8.58
CA ILE A 45 -9.84 7.53 -9.09
C ILE A 45 -10.08 9.02 -9.42
N ILE A 46 -9.57 9.93 -8.58
CA ILE A 46 -9.72 11.37 -8.80
C ILE A 46 -8.86 11.86 -9.97
N ILE A 47 -7.64 11.32 -10.10
CA ILE A 47 -6.72 11.67 -11.21
C ILE A 47 -7.31 11.22 -12.55
N GLU A 48 -7.81 9.99 -12.62
CA GLU A 48 -8.31 9.36 -13.83
C GLU A 48 -9.80 9.61 -14.05
N TRP A 49 -10.33 10.68 -13.46
CA TRP A 49 -11.72 11.04 -13.63
C TRP A 49 -12.02 11.38 -15.12
N PRO A 50 -13.11 10.86 -15.71
CA PRO A 50 -13.45 11.09 -17.11
C PRO A 50 -13.99 12.51 -17.33
N THR A 51 -13.08 13.48 -17.43
CA THR A 51 -13.42 14.91 -17.59
C THR A 51 -14.09 15.23 -18.93
N ASP A 52 -13.95 14.36 -19.91
CA ASP A 52 -14.58 14.39 -21.22
C ASP A 52 -16.08 14.09 -21.15
N VAL A 53 -16.50 13.18 -20.27
CA VAL A 53 -17.92 12.84 -20.05
C VAL A 53 -18.52 13.72 -18.95
N ILE A 54 -17.81 13.88 -17.83
CA ILE A 54 -18.28 14.63 -16.67
C ILE A 54 -17.28 15.73 -16.36
N SER A 55 -17.54 16.91 -16.91
CA SER A 55 -16.72 18.10 -16.62
C SER A 55 -16.79 18.46 -15.14
N LEU A 56 -15.63 18.48 -14.49
CA LEU A 56 -15.46 18.96 -13.13
C LEU A 56 -14.61 20.24 -13.12
N PRO A 57 -14.74 21.07 -12.07
CA PRO A 57 -13.87 22.23 -11.92
C PRO A 57 -12.38 21.83 -11.89
N VAL A 58 -11.52 22.67 -12.47
CA VAL A 58 -10.07 22.43 -12.58
C VAL A 58 -9.40 22.12 -11.23
N TRP A 59 -9.93 22.67 -10.13
CA TRP A 59 -9.40 22.39 -8.79
C TRP A 59 -9.51 20.91 -8.40
N PHE A 60 -10.45 20.16 -8.97
CA PHE A 60 -10.63 18.73 -8.70
C PHE A 60 -9.45 17.90 -9.21
N SER A 61 -8.92 18.21 -10.39
CA SER A 61 -7.71 17.56 -10.91
C SER A 61 -6.48 17.88 -10.04
N TYR A 62 -6.37 19.12 -9.54
CA TYR A 62 -5.31 19.48 -8.58
C TYR A 62 -5.46 18.72 -7.25
N LEU A 63 -6.69 18.46 -6.80
CA LEU A 63 -6.94 17.63 -5.64
C LEU A 63 -6.41 16.20 -5.84
N GLY A 64 -6.64 15.61 -7.02
CA GLY A 64 -6.12 14.27 -7.36
C GLY A 64 -4.60 14.20 -7.27
N GLY A 65 -3.89 15.08 -7.98
CA GLY A 65 -2.44 15.16 -7.93
C GLY A 65 -1.88 15.48 -6.53
N GLY A 66 -2.57 16.36 -5.80
CA GLY A 66 -2.24 16.70 -4.41
C GLY A 66 -2.42 15.52 -3.45
N LEU A 67 -3.49 14.74 -3.60
CA LEU A 67 -3.74 13.53 -2.80
C LEU A 67 -2.75 12.42 -3.16
N PHE A 68 -2.32 12.31 -4.42
CA PHE A 68 -1.34 11.31 -4.83
C PHE A 68 0.04 11.60 -4.24
N LEU A 69 0.56 12.81 -4.42
CA LEU A 69 1.85 13.23 -3.85
C LEU A 69 1.80 13.38 -2.32
N GLY A 70 0.73 13.97 -1.79
CA GLY A 70 0.49 14.09 -0.36
C GLY A 70 0.28 12.73 0.30
N GLY A 71 -0.39 11.81 -0.38
CA GLY A 71 -0.57 10.41 0.01
C GLY A 71 0.77 9.71 0.18
N TYR A 72 1.71 9.89 -0.77
CA TYR A 72 3.06 9.36 -0.62
C TYR A 72 3.77 9.88 0.66
N LEU A 73 3.61 11.15 1.01
CA LEU A 73 4.14 11.69 2.26
C LEU A 73 3.44 11.08 3.49
N VAL A 74 2.12 10.99 3.49
CA VAL A 74 1.34 10.37 4.58
C VAL A 74 1.75 8.91 4.78
N LEU A 75 1.95 8.15 3.69
CA LEU A 75 2.39 6.76 3.78
C LEU A 75 3.85 6.64 4.23
N SER A 76 4.72 7.57 3.82
CA SER A 76 6.09 7.64 4.35
C SER A 76 6.08 7.88 5.87
N VAL A 77 5.25 8.82 6.35
CA VAL A 77 5.07 9.07 7.79
C VAL A 77 4.51 7.85 8.51
N GLY A 78 3.49 7.18 7.93
CA GLY A 78 2.93 5.94 8.46
C GLY A 78 3.98 4.83 8.62
N LEU A 79 4.88 4.68 7.64
CA LEU A 79 6.02 3.79 7.72
C LEU A 79 6.98 4.19 8.85
N GLY A 80 7.28 5.49 9.01
CA GLY A 80 8.08 6.01 10.12
C GLY A 80 7.47 5.71 11.50
N VAL A 81 6.15 5.87 11.64
CA VAL A 81 5.43 5.48 12.86
C VAL A 81 5.53 3.97 13.09
N GLY A 82 5.39 3.17 12.03
CA GLY A 82 5.62 1.73 12.06
C GLY A 82 7.02 1.39 12.56
N TRP A 83 8.05 2.05 12.04
CA TRP A 83 9.45 1.88 12.47
C TRP A 83 9.59 2.17 13.96
N VAL A 84 9.12 3.32 14.45
CA VAL A 84 9.20 3.69 15.87
C VAL A 84 8.51 2.66 16.77
N LYS A 85 7.42 2.05 16.28
CA LYS A 85 6.68 0.97 16.97
C LYS A 85 7.27 -0.43 16.77
N GLY A 86 8.36 -0.59 16.03
CA GLY A 86 9.00 -1.89 15.80
C GLY A 86 8.35 -2.74 14.70
N PHE A 87 7.76 -2.10 13.71
CA PHE A 87 7.10 -2.69 12.53
C PHE A 87 5.94 -3.64 12.87
N PRO A 88 4.84 -3.11 13.47
CA PRO A 88 3.60 -3.87 13.61
C PRO A 88 3.04 -4.28 12.24
N ARG A 89 2.18 -5.30 12.22
CA ARG A 89 1.64 -5.92 10.98
C ARG A 89 1.05 -4.90 9.99
N TRP A 90 0.36 -3.87 10.47
CA TRP A 90 -0.25 -2.84 9.61
C TRP A 90 0.76 -2.00 8.83
N SER A 91 2.03 -1.93 9.26
CA SER A 91 3.05 -1.05 8.64
C SER A 91 3.69 -1.63 7.38
N TYR A 92 3.55 -2.93 7.13
CA TYR A 92 4.15 -3.61 5.98
C TYR A 92 3.70 -3.09 4.60
N PRO A 93 2.39 -2.87 4.32
CA PRO A 93 1.95 -2.34 3.03
C PRO A 93 2.49 -0.92 2.77
N TYR A 94 2.76 -0.14 3.82
CA TYR A 94 3.40 1.17 3.68
C TYR A 94 4.83 1.03 3.16
N ALA A 95 5.59 0.04 3.66
CA ALA A 95 6.95 -0.21 3.18
C ALA A 95 6.96 -0.59 1.70
N GLY A 96 6.09 -1.53 1.30
CA GLY A 96 5.98 -1.95 -0.09
C GLY A 96 5.62 -0.78 -1.00
N TYR A 97 4.58 -0.02 -0.65
CA TYR A 97 4.14 1.13 -1.43
C TYR A 97 5.24 2.21 -1.52
N VAL A 98 5.78 2.67 -0.39
CA VAL A 98 6.74 3.79 -0.36
C VAL A 98 7.99 3.47 -1.15
N LEU A 99 8.52 2.25 -1.05
CA LEU A 99 9.72 1.84 -1.77
C LEU A 99 9.47 1.71 -3.27
N ILE A 100 8.37 1.06 -3.69
CA ILE A 100 8.07 0.94 -5.12
C ILE A 100 7.72 2.29 -5.73
N PHE A 101 6.97 3.12 -5.01
CA PHE A 101 6.57 4.44 -5.47
C PHE A 101 7.77 5.35 -5.64
N ALA A 102 8.68 5.39 -4.66
CA ALA A 102 9.92 6.15 -4.78
C ALA A 102 10.72 5.70 -6.01
N ARG A 103 10.81 4.39 -6.25
CA ARG A 103 11.49 3.82 -7.41
C ARG A 103 10.81 4.16 -8.73
N TYR A 104 9.49 4.04 -8.81
CA TYR A 104 8.67 4.39 -9.96
C TYR A 104 8.87 5.87 -10.31
N MET A 105 8.70 6.75 -9.33
CA MET A 105 8.83 8.19 -9.51
C MET A 105 10.22 8.61 -9.99
N MET A 106 11.29 7.84 -9.74
CA MET A 106 12.62 8.15 -10.29
C MET A 106 12.60 8.35 -11.81
N HIS A 107 11.68 7.67 -12.50
CA HIS A 107 11.55 7.65 -13.96
C HIS A 107 10.36 8.47 -14.47
N VAL A 108 9.65 9.18 -13.60
CA VAL A 108 8.52 10.03 -13.97
C VAL A 108 9.02 11.48 -14.13
N ALA A 109 8.52 12.18 -15.15
CA ALA A 109 8.65 13.63 -15.27
C ALA A 109 7.32 14.28 -14.89
N THR A 110 7.36 15.35 -14.07
CA THR A 110 6.17 16.13 -13.70
C THR A 110 6.41 17.61 -14.00
N PRO A 111 6.28 18.04 -15.26
CA PRO A 111 6.59 19.41 -15.67
C PRO A 111 5.77 20.45 -14.92
N GLY A 112 6.40 21.56 -14.55
CA GLY A 112 5.74 22.71 -13.90
C GLY A 112 5.48 22.52 -12.40
N LEU A 113 5.72 21.33 -11.84
CA LEU A 113 5.68 21.12 -10.41
C LEU A 113 6.79 21.92 -9.73
N ARG A 114 6.48 22.62 -8.64
CA ARG A 114 7.45 23.39 -7.86
C ARG A 114 7.57 22.86 -6.45
N ILE A 115 8.73 22.31 -6.08
CA ILE A 115 9.00 21.73 -4.76
C ILE A 115 10.39 22.18 -4.29
N PHE A 116 10.50 22.59 -3.03
CA PHE A 116 11.76 23.06 -2.41
C PHE A 116 12.45 24.18 -3.19
N GLY A 117 11.65 25.06 -3.81
CA GLY A 117 12.17 26.18 -4.63
C GLY A 117 12.64 25.78 -6.03
N HIS A 118 12.67 24.47 -6.35
CA HIS A 118 12.99 23.95 -7.69
C HIS A 118 11.72 23.80 -8.52
N THR A 119 11.77 24.15 -9.81
CA THR A 119 10.66 23.95 -10.75
C THR A 119 11.07 22.92 -11.78
N PHE A 120 10.31 21.83 -11.87
CA PHE A 120 10.59 20.73 -12.78
C PHE A 120 10.41 21.15 -14.24
N GLN A 121 11.46 20.98 -15.04
CA GLN A 121 11.42 21.25 -16.48
C GLN A 121 10.68 20.14 -17.24
N ARG A 122 10.36 20.39 -18.52
CA ARG A 122 9.52 19.50 -19.35
C ARG A 122 9.98 18.03 -19.39
N ASN A 123 11.28 17.78 -19.38
CA ASN A 123 11.86 16.43 -19.45
C ASN A 123 12.70 16.09 -18.21
N GLU A 124 12.54 16.85 -17.11
CA GLU A 124 13.30 16.58 -15.90
C GLU A 124 12.63 15.47 -15.09
N LEU A 125 13.33 14.33 -14.99
CA LEU A 125 12.92 13.22 -14.13
C LEU A 125 13.13 13.58 -12.65
N TRP A 126 12.33 13.01 -11.76
CA TRP A 126 12.60 13.14 -10.32
C TRP A 126 13.95 12.54 -9.93
N GLY A 127 14.37 11.46 -10.59
CA GLY A 127 15.62 10.78 -10.30
C GLY A 127 15.70 10.40 -8.83
N TRP A 128 16.84 10.64 -8.19
CA TRP A 128 17.02 10.32 -6.77
C TRP A 128 16.14 11.15 -5.81
N ARG A 129 15.59 12.30 -6.26
CA ARG A 129 14.83 13.21 -5.40
C ARG A 129 13.49 12.61 -4.94
N SER A 130 12.96 11.63 -5.66
CA SER A 130 11.76 10.90 -5.24
C SER A 130 11.92 10.19 -3.90
N TRP A 131 13.16 9.89 -3.48
CA TRP A 131 13.46 9.26 -2.20
C TRP A 131 13.48 10.22 -1.02
N ILE A 132 13.47 11.54 -1.24
CA ILE A 132 13.63 12.55 -0.18
C ILE A 132 12.57 12.38 0.93
N PRO A 133 11.26 12.27 0.65
CA PRO A 133 10.27 12.11 1.72
C PRO A 133 10.50 10.87 2.58
N PHE A 134 10.81 9.72 1.96
CA PHE A 134 11.17 8.50 2.67
C PHE A 134 12.43 8.67 3.52
N LEU A 135 13.51 9.23 2.96
CA LEU A 135 14.78 9.41 3.65
C LEU A 135 14.67 10.36 4.85
N VAL A 136 13.92 11.46 4.69
CA VAL A 136 13.65 12.41 5.79
C VAL A 136 12.93 11.70 6.93
N VAL A 137 11.87 10.93 6.64
CA VAL A 137 11.15 10.18 7.67
C VAL A 137 12.03 9.09 8.30
N ALA A 138 12.87 8.41 7.51
CA ALA A 138 13.81 7.42 8.03
C ALA A 138 14.84 8.04 8.98
N VAL A 139 15.39 9.22 8.66
CA VAL A 139 16.30 9.96 9.54
C VAL A 139 15.60 10.37 10.84
N ILE A 140 14.35 10.86 10.76
CA ILE A 140 13.56 11.21 11.94
C ILE A 140 13.30 9.97 12.81
N ALA A 141 12.85 8.86 12.21
CA ALA A 141 12.60 7.61 12.93
C ALA A 141 13.88 7.06 13.58
N LEU A 142 15.03 7.15 12.88
CA LEU A 142 16.33 6.76 13.42
C LEU A 142 16.76 7.67 14.57
N ALA A 143 16.56 8.99 14.47
CA ALA A 143 16.88 9.94 15.54
C ALA A 143 16.03 9.71 16.80
N ILE A 144 14.74 9.35 16.64
CA ILE A 144 13.84 9.03 17.75
C ILE A 144 14.22 7.70 18.39
N THR A 145 14.43 6.66 17.60
CA THR A 145 14.71 5.30 18.12
C THR A 145 16.16 5.13 18.57
N ARG A 146 17.08 5.97 18.07
CA ARG A 146 18.53 5.94 18.31
C ARG A 146 19.15 4.55 18.10
N SER A 147 18.52 3.72 17.26
CA SER A 147 18.90 2.32 17.10
C SER A 147 18.38 1.74 15.79
N LEU A 148 19.17 0.86 15.19
CA LEU A 148 18.77 0.06 14.03
C LEU A 148 18.00 -1.22 14.42
N ARG A 149 17.80 -1.47 15.73
CA ARG A 149 17.04 -2.63 16.23
C ARG A 149 15.65 -2.80 15.58
N PRO A 150 14.85 -1.74 15.33
CA PRO A 150 13.58 -1.89 14.63
C PRO A 150 13.72 -2.44 13.22
N LEU A 151 14.75 -2.04 12.45
CA LEU A 151 14.98 -2.58 11.12
C LEU A 151 15.28 -4.08 11.15
N PHE A 152 16.07 -4.53 12.13
CA PHE A 152 16.26 -5.97 12.34
C PHE A 152 14.95 -6.66 12.68
N ARG A 153 14.05 -6.02 13.46
CA ARG A 153 12.71 -6.57 13.74
C ARG A 153 11.82 -6.69 12.50
N LEU A 154 11.92 -5.75 11.55
CA LEU A 154 11.23 -5.88 10.25
C LEU A 154 11.65 -7.18 9.57
N VAL A 155 12.96 -7.40 9.44
CA VAL A 155 13.55 -8.55 8.76
C VAL A 155 13.20 -9.85 9.50
N THR A 156 13.43 -9.93 10.81
CA THR A 156 13.07 -11.12 11.60
C THR A 156 11.58 -11.38 11.60
N GLY A 157 10.76 -10.33 11.55
CA GLY A 157 9.31 -10.43 11.44
C GLY A 157 8.86 -11.08 10.13
N VAL A 158 9.51 -10.73 9.00
CA VAL A 158 9.28 -11.39 7.71
C VAL A 158 9.72 -12.86 7.73
N TRP A 159 10.88 -13.15 8.32
CA TRP A 159 11.37 -14.53 8.43
C TRP A 159 10.44 -15.41 9.28
N LYS A 160 9.86 -14.86 10.35
CA LYS A 160 8.91 -15.58 11.22
C LYS A 160 7.53 -15.72 10.58
N ASP A 161 7.06 -14.70 9.87
CA ASP A 161 5.76 -14.67 9.23
C ASP A 161 5.88 -14.08 7.82
N TRP A 162 6.06 -14.98 6.83
CA TRP A 162 6.20 -14.62 5.43
C TRP A 162 4.99 -13.86 4.88
N THR A 163 3.81 -14.01 5.49
CA THR A 163 2.60 -13.30 5.04
C THR A 163 2.74 -11.79 5.20
N ARG A 164 3.63 -11.32 6.08
CA ARG A 164 3.94 -9.89 6.23
C ARG A 164 4.67 -9.33 5.01
N LEU A 165 5.58 -10.12 4.42
CA LEU A 165 6.23 -9.75 3.16
C LEU A 165 5.21 -9.72 2.03
N SER A 166 4.35 -10.74 1.94
CA SER A 166 3.26 -10.75 0.97
C SER A 166 2.32 -9.56 1.14
N PHE A 167 2.02 -9.15 2.38
CA PHE A 167 1.19 -7.97 2.63
C PHE A 167 1.92 -6.66 2.26
N GLY A 168 3.24 -6.61 2.44
CA GLY A 168 4.07 -5.54 1.90
C GLY A 168 3.98 -5.45 0.38
N LEU A 169 4.18 -6.56 -0.33
CA LEU A 169 4.03 -6.62 -1.79
C LEU A 169 2.61 -6.29 -2.24
N TYR A 170 1.59 -6.74 -1.49
CA TYR A 170 0.19 -6.40 -1.73
C TYR A 170 -0.04 -4.89 -1.64
N GLY A 171 0.63 -4.20 -0.73
CA GLY A 171 0.62 -2.73 -0.63
C GLY A 171 1.08 -2.00 -1.90
N MET A 172 1.75 -2.66 -2.83
CA MET A 172 2.13 -2.09 -4.13
C MET A 172 0.96 -2.07 -5.14
N MET A 173 -0.08 -2.89 -4.94
CA MET A 173 -1.18 -3.07 -5.90
C MET A 173 -1.94 -1.78 -6.25
N PRO A 174 -2.21 -0.83 -5.34
CA PRO A 174 -2.85 0.43 -5.72
C PRO A 174 -2.10 1.22 -6.78
N LEU A 175 -0.77 1.09 -6.87
CA LEU A 175 0.03 1.70 -7.94
C LEU A 175 -0.02 0.88 -9.23
N ALA A 176 -0.15 -0.45 -9.14
CA ALA A 176 -0.22 -1.32 -10.30
C ALA A 176 -1.52 -1.15 -11.10
N VAL A 177 -2.64 -0.81 -10.43
CA VAL A 177 -3.95 -0.62 -11.07
C VAL A 177 -3.94 0.42 -12.18
N PRO A 178 -3.57 1.70 -11.95
CA PRO A 178 -3.55 2.70 -13.02
C PRO A 178 -2.53 2.35 -14.12
N ILE A 179 -1.40 1.73 -13.76
CA ILE A 179 -0.38 1.29 -14.74
C ILE A 179 -0.93 0.19 -15.65
N ALA A 180 -1.71 -0.75 -15.12
CA ALA A 180 -2.25 -1.86 -15.91
C ALA A 180 -3.42 -1.44 -16.81
N LEU A 181 -3.99 -0.26 -16.57
CA LEU A 181 -5.16 0.26 -17.27
C LEU A 181 -4.84 1.58 -18.00
N ASP A 182 -3.57 1.88 -18.23
CA ASP A 182 -3.13 3.14 -18.86
C ASP A 182 -3.59 3.28 -20.32
N GLU A 183 -3.78 2.16 -21.01
CA GLU A 183 -4.32 2.12 -22.38
C GLU A 183 -5.87 2.08 -22.45
N VAL A 184 -6.56 2.07 -21.30
CA VAL A 184 -8.03 2.03 -21.25
C VAL A 184 -8.57 3.44 -21.05
N ASP A 185 -9.50 3.87 -21.90
CA ASP A 185 -10.13 5.19 -21.78
C ASP A 185 -10.75 5.40 -20.39
N ASN A 186 -10.57 6.60 -19.84
CA ASN A 186 -10.96 6.96 -18.47
C ASN A 186 -12.44 6.69 -18.19
N SER A 187 -13.33 6.84 -19.17
CA SER A 187 -14.76 6.58 -19.03
C SER A 187 -15.06 5.11 -18.78
N TYR A 188 -14.31 4.22 -19.42
CA TYR A 188 -14.41 2.77 -19.21
C TYR A 188 -13.66 2.32 -17.96
N GLN A 189 -12.56 2.98 -17.63
CA GLN A 189 -11.65 2.61 -16.54
C GLN A 189 -12.25 2.85 -15.14
N LEU A 190 -13.02 3.93 -14.96
CA LEU A 190 -13.56 4.38 -13.67
C LEU A 190 -14.29 3.28 -12.86
N PRO A 191 -15.29 2.53 -13.41
CA PRO A 191 -15.96 1.48 -12.65
C PRO A 191 -15.02 0.35 -12.22
N TYR A 192 -14.01 0.02 -13.04
CA TYR A 192 -13.02 -0.99 -12.68
C TYR A 192 -12.09 -0.49 -11.57
N MET A 193 -11.66 0.77 -11.60
CA MET A 193 -10.85 1.35 -10.51
C MET A 193 -11.58 1.36 -9.16
N LEU A 194 -12.87 1.70 -9.16
CA LEU A 194 -13.70 1.64 -7.95
C LEU A 194 -13.76 0.21 -7.41
N LEU A 195 -14.09 -0.75 -8.27
CA LEU A 195 -14.16 -2.16 -7.90
C LEU A 195 -12.81 -2.70 -7.40
N LEU A 196 -11.72 -2.39 -8.10
CA LEU A 196 -10.36 -2.78 -7.71
C LEU A 196 -9.97 -2.19 -6.36
N THR A 197 -10.28 -0.92 -6.11
CA THR A 197 -10.03 -0.28 -4.81
C THR A 197 -10.77 -1.02 -3.69
N LEU A 198 -12.04 -1.35 -3.89
CA LEU A 198 -12.83 -2.10 -2.92
C LEU A 198 -12.26 -3.51 -2.67
N ILE A 199 -11.92 -4.25 -3.72
CA ILE A 199 -11.29 -5.59 -3.63
C ILE A 199 -9.99 -5.51 -2.83
N LEU A 200 -9.16 -4.50 -3.10
CA LEU A 200 -7.88 -4.34 -2.40
C LEU A 200 -8.07 -3.99 -0.92
N VAL A 201 -9.03 -3.13 -0.60
CA VAL A 201 -9.39 -2.78 0.78
C VAL A 201 -9.96 -3.98 1.52
N GLU A 202 -10.84 -4.76 0.90
CA GLU A 202 -11.42 -5.97 1.48
C GLU A 202 -10.35 -7.04 1.73
N GLY A 203 -9.42 -7.24 0.79
CA GLY A 203 -8.28 -8.16 0.96
C GLY A 203 -7.39 -7.75 2.13
N ALA A 204 -7.06 -6.46 2.24
CA ALA A 204 -6.30 -5.91 3.35
C ALA A 204 -7.05 -6.01 4.69
N LEU A 205 -8.36 -5.75 4.69
CA LEU A 205 -9.23 -5.88 5.86
C LEU A 205 -9.27 -7.34 6.33
N ALA A 206 -9.53 -8.28 5.43
CA ALA A 206 -9.56 -9.72 5.72
C ALA A 206 -8.20 -10.20 6.25
N TYR A 207 -7.08 -9.74 5.67
CA TYR A 207 -5.75 -10.02 6.18
C TYR A 207 -5.58 -9.52 7.63
N MET A 208 -5.91 -8.26 7.90
CA MET A 208 -5.76 -7.65 9.23
C MET A 208 -6.65 -8.29 10.30
N ARG A 209 -7.83 -8.79 9.92
CA ARG A 209 -8.78 -9.45 10.83
C ARG A 209 -8.50 -10.95 11.01
N SER A 210 -7.64 -11.54 10.19
CA SER A 210 -7.31 -12.96 10.24
C SER A 210 -6.34 -13.29 11.39
N THR A 211 -6.72 -14.25 12.23
CA THR A 211 -5.88 -14.70 13.36
C THR A 211 -4.87 -15.75 12.91
N ARG A 212 -5.23 -16.60 11.95
CA ARG A 212 -4.38 -17.71 11.47
C ARG A 212 -3.58 -17.34 10.22
N THR A 213 -2.36 -17.82 10.11
CA THR A 213 -1.46 -17.55 8.98
C THR A 213 -2.03 -17.99 7.63
N TRP A 214 -2.71 -19.14 7.57
CA TRP A 214 -3.33 -19.60 6.31
C TRP A 214 -4.49 -18.71 5.86
N GLN A 215 -5.27 -18.14 6.79
CA GLN A 215 -6.36 -17.21 6.48
C GLN A 215 -5.80 -15.90 5.91
N ARG A 216 -4.70 -15.42 6.50
CA ARG A 216 -3.95 -14.26 5.99
C ARG A 216 -3.44 -14.52 4.57
N ALA A 217 -2.79 -15.66 4.34
CA ALA A 217 -2.30 -16.06 3.03
C ALA A 217 -3.45 -16.14 1.99
N LEU A 218 -4.56 -16.78 2.36
CA LEU A 218 -5.74 -16.90 1.50
C LEU A 218 -6.34 -15.52 1.17
N ALA A 219 -6.45 -14.62 2.15
CA ALA A 219 -6.98 -13.27 1.95
C ALA A 219 -6.15 -12.49 0.92
N LEU A 220 -4.82 -12.54 1.03
CA LEU A 220 -3.93 -11.88 0.06
C LEU A 220 -3.99 -12.55 -1.32
N LEU A 221 -4.02 -13.89 -1.37
CA LEU A 221 -4.09 -14.63 -2.62
C LEU A 221 -5.39 -14.33 -3.38
N VAL A 222 -6.54 -14.42 -2.70
CA VAL A 222 -7.85 -14.13 -3.28
C VAL A 222 -7.93 -12.66 -3.68
N GLY A 223 -7.56 -11.73 -2.79
CA GLY A 223 -7.58 -10.30 -3.11
C GLY A 223 -6.70 -9.94 -4.31
N THR A 224 -5.50 -10.53 -4.43
CA THR A 224 -4.60 -10.31 -5.57
C THR A 224 -5.16 -10.94 -6.85
N ALA A 225 -5.60 -12.20 -6.79
CA ALA A 225 -6.13 -12.91 -7.95
C ALA A 225 -7.40 -12.23 -8.48
N SER A 226 -8.30 -11.81 -7.60
CA SER A 226 -9.50 -11.04 -7.97
C SER A 226 -9.13 -9.70 -8.61
N ALA A 227 -8.16 -8.97 -8.05
CA ALA A 227 -7.71 -7.71 -8.65
C ALA A 227 -7.12 -7.93 -10.05
N VAL A 228 -6.25 -8.93 -10.22
CA VAL A 228 -5.67 -9.28 -11.53
C VAL A 228 -6.74 -9.71 -12.53
N ALA A 229 -7.71 -10.52 -12.10
CA ALA A 229 -8.82 -10.95 -12.95
C ALA A 229 -9.67 -9.76 -13.40
N VAL A 230 -10.00 -8.83 -12.50
CA VAL A 230 -10.77 -7.63 -12.84
C VAL A 230 -10.01 -6.72 -13.79
N MET A 231 -8.70 -6.51 -13.60
CA MET A 231 -7.86 -5.76 -14.55
C MET A 231 -7.88 -6.42 -15.94
N ALA A 232 -7.64 -7.74 -16.01
CA ALA A 232 -7.64 -8.47 -17.27
C ALA A 232 -9.01 -8.44 -17.98
N VAL A 233 -10.10 -8.62 -17.24
CA VAL A 233 -11.46 -8.54 -17.79
C VAL A 233 -11.76 -7.12 -18.27
N GLY A 234 -11.40 -6.09 -17.50
CA GLY A 234 -11.59 -4.69 -17.90
C GLY A 234 -10.90 -4.36 -19.21
N THR A 235 -9.63 -4.74 -19.35
CA THR A 235 -8.87 -4.59 -20.61
C THR A 235 -9.53 -5.37 -21.76
N VAL A 236 -9.91 -6.64 -21.55
CA VAL A 236 -10.54 -7.44 -22.62
C VAL A 236 -11.89 -6.89 -23.05
N VAL A 237 -12.73 -6.45 -22.11
CA VAL A 237 -14.03 -5.85 -22.40
C VAL A 237 -13.88 -4.55 -23.16
N TYR A 238 -12.90 -3.72 -22.81
CA TYR A 238 -12.59 -2.50 -23.54
C TYR A 238 -12.21 -2.80 -25.00
N TRP A 239 -11.28 -3.73 -25.24
CA TRP A 239 -10.79 -4.02 -26.59
C TRP A 239 -11.74 -4.86 -27.47
N LYS A 240 -12.69 -5.61 -26.88
CA LYS A 240 -13.64 -6.46 -27.61
C LYS A 240 -15.09 -5.98 -27.53
N GLY A 241 -15.34 -4.85 -26.87
CA GLY A 241 -16.68 -4.34 -26.65
C GLY A 241 -17.42 -4.03 -27.96
N PRO A 242 -18.77 -4.00 -27.96
CA PRO A 242 -19.59 -3.82 -29.18
C PRO A 242 -19.48 -2.43 -29.83
N GLY A 243 -18.53 -1.59 -29.41
CA GLY A 243 -18.26 -0.30 -30.00
C GLY A 243 -17.15 -0.47 -31.04
N ASP A 244 -17.53 -0.43 -32.30
CA ASP A 244 -16.65 -0.49 -33.47
C ASP A 244 -15.42 0.42 -33.35
N GLY A 245 -14.28 -0.10 -33.83
CA GLY A 245 -13.06 0.58 -34.25
C GLY A 245 -12.89 2.07 -33.89
N TRP A 246 -12.03 2.32 -32.91
CA TRP A 246 -11.20 3.52 -32.90
C TRP A 246 -9.74 3.07 -32.87
N VAL A 247 -9.27 2.61 -34.03
CA VAL A 247 -7.89 2.77 -34.49
C VAL A 247 -7.92 3.82 -35.58
#